data_AF-A0A2X3GS72-F1
#
_entry.id   AF-A0A2X3GS72-F1
#
_cell.length_a   1.000
_cell.length_b   1.000
_cell.length_c   1.000
_cell.angle_alpha   90.00
_cell.angle_beta   90.00
_cell.angle_gamma   90.00
#
_symmetry.space_group_name_H-M   'P 1'
#
loop_
_entity.id
_entity.type
_entity.pdbx_description
1 polymer ?
#
loop_
_entity_poly.entity_id
_entity_poly.type
_entity_poly.pdbx_seq_one_letter_code
_entity_poly.pdbx_strand_id
1 'polypeptide(L)'
;MSANHAAFNLIFRFVENYISPIAGRISSQRHVMAIRDGFISAMPFMIVGSFLLVFAYPPFSPDTTWGFARAWLDLAKEFEGRILTPFDMTMGIMSIYICAAISYNLGKHYEKSNQLDPFMCAMLSIMAFC
;
A
#
# COMPACT_ATOMS: atom_id res chain seq x y z
N MET A 1 -21.13 -7.43 -36.59
CA MET A 1 -20.34 -6.42 -35.84
C MET A 1 -21.18 -5.42 -35.02
N SER A 2 -22.50 -5.28 -35.24
CA SER A 2 -23.35 -4.31 -34.52
C SER A 2 -23.75 -4.72 -33.08
N ALA A 3 -24.02 -6.00 -32.82
CA ALA A 3 -24.50 -6.46 -31.50
C ALA A 3 -23.49 -6.26 -30.36
N ASN A 4 -22.20 -6.46 -30.60
CA ASN A 4 -21.15 -6.26 -29.59
C ASN A 4 -20.99 -4.80 -29.18
N HIS A 5 -21.22 -3.85 -30.11
CA HIS A 5 -21.20 -2.41 -29.79
C HIS A 5 -22.43 -1.98 -28.99
N ALA A 6 -23.60 -2.56 -29.28
CA ALA A 6 -24.82 -2.29 -28.51
C ALA A 6 -24.72 -2.84 -27.08
N ALA A 7 -24.21 -4.07 -26.92
CA ALA A 7 -23.96 -4.65 -25.60
C ALA A 7 -22.90 -3.87 -24.81
N PHE A 8 -21.80 -3.45 -25.45
CA PHE A 8 -20.78 -2.61 -24.81
C PHE A 8 -21.36 -1.28 -24.35
N ASN A 9 -22.15 -0.59 -25.19
CA ASN A 9 -22.78 0.69 -24.82
C ASN A 9 -23.82 0.53 -23.70
N LEU A 10 -24.55 -0.59 -23.64
CA LEU A 10 -25.48 -0.87 -22.54
C LEU A 10 -24.72 -1.05 -21.22
N ILE A 11 -23.63 -1.82 -21.23
CA ILE A 11 -22.77 -2.02 -20.06
C ILE A 11 -22.13 -0.69 -19.65
N PHE A 12 -21.63 0.09 -20.60
CA PHE A 12 -21.01 1.39 -20.33
C PHE A 12 -22.01 2.36 -19.69
N ARG A 13 -23.23 2.45 -20.24
CA ARG A 13 -24.31 3.24 -19.64
C ARG A 13 -24.72 2.72 -18.27
N PHE A 14 -24.71 1.42 -18.03
CA PHE A 14 -25.00 0.87 -16.72
C PHE A 14 -23.91 1.25 -15.70
N VAL A 15 -22.64 1.11 -16.08
CA VAL A 15 -21.48 1.51 -15.26
C VAL A 15 -21.55 3.01 -14.97
N GLU A 16 -21.79 3.84 -15.97
CA GLU A 16 -21.78 5.30 -15.82
C GLU A 16 -22.96 5.82 -14.99
N ASN A 17 -24.16 5.25 -15.15
CA ASN A 17 -25.35 5.73 -14.45
C ASN A 17 -25.52 5.13 -13.04
N TYR A 18 -25.01 3.94 -12.78
CA TYR A 18 -25.18 3.27 -11.48
C TYR A 18 -23.87 3.12 -10.71
N ILE A 19 -22.82 2.57 -11.35
CA ILE A 19 -21.58 2.23 -10.63
C ILE A 19 -20.74 3.47 -10.35
N SER A 20 -20.55 4.34 -11.33
CA SER A 20 -19.74 5.56 -11.24
C SER A 20 -20.20 6.50 -10.11
N PRO A 21 -21.49 6.87 -9.99
CA PRO A 21 -21.93 7.75 -8.90
C PRO A 21 -21.82 7.09 -7.52
N ILE A 22 -22.02 5.77 -7.42
CA ILE A 22 -21.85 5.03 -6.16
C ILE A 22 -20.38 5.01 -5.76
N ALA A 23 -19.47 4.69 -6.70
CA ALA A 23 -18.04 4.69 -6.49
C ALA A 23 -17.53 6.09 -6.09
N GLY A 24 -18.04 7.14 -6.75
CA GLY A 24 -17.75 8.52 -6.41
C GLY A 24 -18.13 8.86 -4.96
N ARG A 25 -19.35 8.50 -4.55
CA ARG A 25 -19.82 8.71 -3.16
C ARG A 25 -18.98 7.96 -2.13
N ILE A 26 -18.60 6.72 -2.41
CA ILE A 26 -17.75 5.90 -1.52
C ILE A 26 -16.35 6.51 -1.43
N SER A 27 -15.75 6.86 -2.57
CA SER A 27 -14.42 7.46 -2.61
C SER A 27 -14.37 8.83 -1.96
N SER A 28 -15.48 9.57 -1.90
CA SER A 28 -15.56 10.87 -1.23
C SER A 28 -15.87 10.77 0.27
N GLN A 29 -16.07 9.57 0.82
CA GLN A 29 -16.26 9.43 2.27
C GLN A 29 -14.96 9.71 3.02
N ARG A 30 -15.03 10.58 4.03
CA ARG A 30 -13.86 11.00 4.82
C ARG A 30 -13.05 9.84 5.40
N HIS A 31 -13.72 8.76 5.83
CA HIS A 31 -13.06 7.58 6.39
C HIS A 31 -12.31 6.79 5.30
N VAL A 32 -12.93 6.62 4.13
CA VAL A 32 -12.30 5.94 2.98
C VAL A 32 -11.12 6.76 2.46
N MET A 33 -11.27 8.08 2.37
CA MET A 33 -10.17 8.98 2.01
C MET A 33 -9.03 8.90 3.03
N ALA A 34 -9.32 8.95 4.32
CA ALA A 34 -8.28 8.83 5.36
C ALA A 34 -7.53 7.49 5.30
N ILE A 35 -8.23 6.39 5.05
CA ILE A 35 -7.61 5.07 4.83
C ILE A 35 -6.70 5.12 3.61
N ARG A 36 -7.23 5.54 2.46
CA ARG A 36 -6.48 5.65 1.20
C ARG A 36 -5.21 6.49 1.39
N ASP A 37 -5.36 7.68 1.97
CA ASP A 37 -4.27 8.64 2.13
C ASP A 37 -3.22 8.13 3.15
N GLY A 38 -3.66 7.39 4.18
CA GLY A 38 -2.76 6.70 5.11
C GLY A 38 -1.99 5.53 4.48
N PHE A 39 -2.60 4.79 3.55
CA PHE A 39 -1.89 3.76 2.78
C PHE A 39 -0.93 4.37 1.74
N ILE A 40 -1.28 5.51 1.14
CA ILE A 40 -0.38 6.23 0.22
C ILE A 40 0.90 6.66 0.92
N SER A 41 0.84 7.09 2.19
CA SER A 41 2.05 7.44 2.94
C SER A 41 2.95 6.24 3.23
N ALA A 42 2.41 5.02 3.23
CA ALA A 42 3.18 3.79 3.42
C ALA A 42 3.79 3.23 2.12
N MET A 43 3.37 3.70 0.94
CA MET A 43 3.87 3.21 -0.36
C MET A 43 5.39 3.28 -0.50
N PRO A 44 6.09 4.35 -0.09
CA PRO A 44 7.55 4.40 -0.18
C PRO A 44 8.24 3.28 0.60
N PHE A 45 7.73 2.95 1.79
CA PHE A 45 8.26 1.85 2.60
C PHE A 45 8.02 0.50 1.95
N MET A 46 6.83 0.28 1.39
CA MET A 46 6.51 -0.95 0.64
C MET A 46 7.42 -1.10 -0.58
N ILE A 47 7.66 -0.03 -1.32
CA ILE A 47 8.55 -0.03 -2.49
C ILE A 47 9.98 -0.40 -2.05
N VAL A 48 10.53 0.28 -1.04
CA VAL A 48 11.89 0.01 -0.54
C VAL A 48 12.03 -1.43 0.00
N GLY A 49 11.04 -1.92 0.76
CA GLY A 49 11.03 -3.30 1.24
C GLY A 49 10.98 -4.32 0.11
N SER A 50 10.17 -4.06 -0.93
CA SER A 50 10.09 -4.92 -2.10
C SER A 50 11.40 -4.96 -2.89
N PHE A 51 12.14 -3.86 -2.97
CA PHE A 51 13.46 -3.84 -3.61
C PHE A 51 14.47 -4.70 -2.84
N LEU A 52 14.45 -4.68 -1.51
CA LEU A 52 15.32 -5.54 -0.70
C LEU A 52 15.07 -7.02 -0.97
N LEU A 53 13.81 -7.43 -1.15
CA LEU A 53 13.46 -8.81 -1.50
C LEU A 53 14.01 -9.24 -2.86
N VAL A 54 14.09 -8.34 -3.84
CA VAL A 54 14.69 -8.66 -5.14
C VAL A 54 16.19 -8.97 -5.00
N PHE A 55 16.88 -8.32 -4.07
CA PHE A 55 18.29 -8.63 -3.79
C PHE A 55 18.45 -9.93 -3.00
N ALA A 56 17.55 -10.22 -2.06
CA ALA A 56 17.55 -11.45 -1.26
C ALA A 56 17.13 -12.68 -2.08
N TYR A 57 16.17 -12.53 -3.00
CA TYR A 57 15.60 -13.60 -3.82
C TYR A 57 15.69 -13.23 -5.30
N PRO A 58 16.89 -13.29 -5.90
CA PRO A 58 17.04 -12.99 -7.31
C PRO A 58 16.27 -14.04 -8.16
N PRO A 59 15.59 -13.64 -9.25
CA PRO A 59 14.74 -14.52 -10.05
C PRO A 59 15.54 -15.40 -11.01
N PHE A 60 16.50 -16.18 -10.48
CA PHE A 60 17.33 -17.11 -11.24
C PHE A 60 17.07 -18.55 -10.80
N SER A 61 17.14 -19.48 -11.76
CA SER A 61 17.05 -20.91 -11.45
C SER A 61 18.28 -21.36 -10.65
N PRO A 62 18.14 -22.26 -9.65
CA PRO A 62 19.27 -22.86 -8.93
C PRO A 62 20.33 -23.50 -9.84
N ASP A 63 19.90 -23.98 -11.02
CA ASP A 63 20.75 -24.68 -12.01
C ASP A 63 21.34 -23.75 -13.07
N THR A 64 21.31 -22.43 -12.85
CA THR A 64 21.79 -21.45 -13.82
C THR A 64 23.30 -21.58 -14.05
N THR A 65 23.70 -21.71 -15.33
CA THR A 65 25.10 -21.80 -15.78
C THR A 65 25.77 -20.43 -15.97
N TRP A 66 25.01 -19.34 -15.79
CA TRP A 66 25.48 -17.96 -15.89
C TRP A 66 26.27 -17.57 -14.62
N GLY A 67 27.57 -17.30 -14.76
CA GLY A 67 28.48 -17.05 -13.63
C GLY A 67 28.05 -15.87 -12.73
N PHE A 68 27.46 -14.83 -13.31
CA PHE A 68 26.90 -13.71 -12.56
C PHE A 68 25.68 -14.11 -11.71
N ALA A 69 24.76 -14.88 -12.28
CA ALA A 69 23.56 -15.34 -11.57
C ALA A 69 23.92 -16.27 -10.40
N ARG A 70 24.95 -17.09 -10.56
CA ARG A 70 25.44 -17.97 -9.50
C ARG A 70 26.15 -17.21 -8.38
N ALA A 71 27.00 -16.24 -8.73
CA ALA A 71 27.61 -15.34 -7.77
C ALA A 71 26.58 -14.52 -6.99
N TRP A 72 25.51 -14.04 -7.64
CA TRP A 72 24.40 -13.38 -6.95
C TRP A 72 23.67 -14.35 -6.02
N LEU A 73 23.31 -15.55 -6.48
CA LEU A 73 22.64 -16.56 -5.63
C LEU A 73 23.44 -16.92 -4.38
N ASP A 74 24.76 -17.09 -4.52
CA ASP A 74 25.64 -17.42 -3.40
C ASP A 74 25.76 -16.25 -2.42
N LEU A 75 25.90 -15.02 -2.93
CA LEU A 75 25.94 -13.80 -2.12
C LEU A 75 24.58 -13.53 -1.44
N ALA A 76 23.48 -13.79 -2.13
CA ALA A 76 22.14 -13.68 -1.57
C ALA A 76 21.95 -14.62 -0.39
N LYS A 77 22.40 -15.89 -0.49
CA LYS A 77 22.33 -16.86 0.63
C LYS A 77 23.22 -16.48 1.80
N GLU A 78 24.42 -15.95 1.55
CA GLU A 78 25.34 -15.54 2.62
C GLU A 78 24.84 -14.30 3.37
N PHE A 79 24.25 -13.34 2.64
CA PHE A 79 23.77 -12.07 3.20
C PHE A 79 22.26 -12.05 3.48
N GLU A 80 21.54 -13.15 3.26
CA GLU A 80 20.08 -13.27 3.42
C GLU A 80 19.63 -12.71 4.77
N GLY A 81 20.23 -13.17 5.87
CA GLY A 81 19.87 -12.71 7.22
C GLY A 81 20.10 -11.20 7.43
N ARG A 82 21.12 -10.61 6.80
CA ARG A 82 21.38 -9.17 6.90
C ARG A 82 20.44 -8.33 6.03
N ILE A 83 19.99 -8.87 4.90
CA ILE A 83 19.05 -8.20 3.98
C ILE A 83 17.61 -8.30 4.49
N LEU A 84 17.24 -9.44 5.06
CA LEU A 84 15.91 -9.67 5.62
C LEU A 84 15.68 -8.92 6.94
N THR A 85 16.72 -8.71 7.76
CA THR A 85 16.56 -8.02 9.05
C THR A 85 15.90 -6.63 8.91
N PRO A 86 16.35 -5.71 8.03
CA PRO A 86 15.66 -4.45 7.79
C PRO A 86 14.24 -4.61 7.21
N PHE A 87 14.02 -5.63 6.37
CA PHE A 87 12.70 -5.91 5.81
C PHE A 87 11.71 -6.31 6.91
N ASP A 88 12.07 -7.26 7.76
CA ASP A 88 11.21 -7.72 8.86
C ASP A 88 10.94 -6.60 9.87
N MET A 89 11.93 -5.76 10.15
CA MET A 89 11.74 -4.58 11.02
C MET A 89 10.77 -3.56 10.40
N THR A 90 10.91 -3.25 9.11
CA THR A 90 10.05 -2.25 8.43
C THR A 90 8.62 -2.76 8.23
N MET A 91 8.44 -4.04 7.89
CA MET A 91 7.12 -4.67 7.78
C MET A 91 6.47 -4.87 9.15
N GLY A 92 7.25 -5.22 10.18
CA GLY A 92 6.74 -5.42 11.55
C GLY A 92 6.16 -4.16 12.19
N ILE A 93 6.74 -2.98 11.92
CA ILE A 93 6.23 -1.69 12.43
C ILE A 93 5.19 -1.04 11.50
N MET A 94 4.94 -1.62 10.32
CA MET A 94 4.10 -1.02 9.28
C MET A 94 2.65 -0.82 9.73
N SER A 95 2.12 -1.74 10.54
CA SER A 95 0.77 -1.64 11.10
C SER A 95 0.61 -0.42 12.01
N ILE A 96 1.58 -0.17 12.90
CA ILE A 96 1.62 0.98 13.80
C ILE A 96 1.70 2.28 13.00
N TYR A 97 2.57 2.31 11.99
CA TYR A 97 2.73 3.47 11.11
C TYR A 97 1.43 3.79 10.35
N ILE A 98 0.81 2.79 9.71
CA ILE A 98 -0.44 2.97 8.97
C ILE A 98 -1.57 3.41 9.90
N CYS A 99 -1.67 2.82 11.10
CA CYS A 99 -2.66 3.22 12.11
C CYS A 99 -2.54 4.72 12.44
N ALA A 100 -1.32 5.18 12.73
CA ALA A 100 -1.04 6.59 13.01
C ALA A 100 -1.36 7.50 11.83
N ALA A 101 -0.97 7.09 10.61
CA ALA A 101 -1.17 7.86 9.39
C ALA A 101 -2.66 8.01 9.02
N ILE A 102 -3.45 6.94 9.18
CA ILE A 102 -4.91 6.99 8.95
C ILE A 102 -5.56 7.94 9.95
N SER A 103 -5.22 7.82 11.24
CA SER A 103 -5.78 8.70 12.27
C SER A 103 -5.39 10.16 12.06
N TYR A 104 -4.14 10.43 11.67
CA TYR A 104 -3.67 11.77 11.31
C TYR A 104 -4.46 12.38 10.14
N ASN A 105 -4.63 11.62 9.05
CA ASN A 105 -5.39 12.07 7.88
C ASN A 105 -6.88 12.25 8.18
N LEU A 106 -7.44 11.42 9.07
CA LEU A 106 -8.80 11.59 9.57
C LEU A 106 -8.92 12.84 10.45
N GLY A 107 -7.95 13.09 11.34
CA GLY A 107 -7.85 14.29 12.17
C GLY A 107 -7.82 15.56 11.33
N LYS A 108 -7.05 15.59 10.22
CA LYS A 108 -7.07 16.70 9.25
C LYS A 108 -8.44 16.97 8.65
N HIS A 109 -9.23 15.93 8.38
CA HIS A 109 -10.60 16.11 7.91
C HIS A 109 -11.51 16.74 8.97
N TYR A 110 -11.26 16.46 10.25
CA TYR A 110 -12.00 17.01 11.37
C TYR A 110 -11.45 18.34 11.91
N GLU A 111 -10.24 18.75 11.56
CA GLU A 111 -9.62 20.01 11.97
C GLU A 111 -10.55 21.21 11.68
N LYS A 112 -11.11 21.27 10.47
CA LYS A 112 -12.02 22.36 10.05
C LYS A 112 -13.40 22.31 10.73
N SER A 113 -13.83 21.15 11.20
CA SER A 113 -15.19 20.91 11.72
C SER A 113 -15.25 20.94 13.26
N ASN A 114 -14.23 20.38 13.90
CA ASN A 114 -14.20 20.06 15.33
C ASN A 114 -12.93 20.59 16.02
N GLN A 115 -12.06 21.33 15.31
CA GLN A 115 -10.81 21.89 15.84
C GLN A 115 -9.90 20.82 16.48
N LEU A 116 -9.96 19.60 15.95
CA LEU A 116 -9.09 18.51 16.40
C LEU A 116 -7.67 18.73 15.89
N ASP A 117 -6.69 18.52 16.77
CA ASP A 117 -5.28 18.46 16.40
C ASP A 117 -4.97 17.09 15.77
N PRO A 118 -4.60 17.04 14.47
CA PRO A 118 -4.27 15.79 13.79
C PRO A 118 -3.15 14.99 14.45
N PHE A 119 -2.17 15.67 15.06
CA PHE A 119 -1.06 15.02 15.76
C PHE A 119 -1.53 14.29 17.02
N MET A 120 -2.41 14.92 17.80
CA MET A 120 -3.00 14.31 18.99
C MET A 120 -3.87 13.10 18.63
N CYS A 121 -4.64 13.17 17.54
CA CYS A 121 -5.39 12.02 17.03
C CYS A 121 -4.48 10.84 16.67
N ALA A 122 -3.33 11.10 16.04
CA ALA A 122 -2.36 10.06 15.71
C ALA A 122 -1.79 9.39 16.96
N MET A 123 -1.39 10.18 17.97
CA MET A 123 -0.87 9.66 19.23
C MET A 123 -1.91 8.81 19.99
N LEU A 124 -3.15 9.29 20.08
CA LEU A 124 -4.24 8.54 20.71
C LEU A 124 -4.51 7.20 19.99
N SER A 125 -4.45 7.20 18.66
CA SER A 125 -4.65 5.98 17.88
C SER A 125 -3.52 4.98 18.09
N ILE A 126 -2.27 5.43 18.22
CA ILE A 126 -1.15 4.54 18.55
C ILE A 126 -1.35 3.95 19.95
N MET A 127 -1.75 4.76 20.94
CA MET A 127 -2.03 4.28 22.30
C MET A 127 -3.18 3.28 22.36
N ALA A 128 -4.19 3.40 21.49
CA ALA A 128 -5.32 2.48 21.43
C ALA A 128 -5.02 1.20 20.62
N PHE A 129 -4.01 1.23 19.76
CA PHE A 129 -3.59 0.09 18.94
C PHE A 129 -2.68 -0.88 19.71
N CYS A 130 -1.89 -0.36 20.65
CA CYS A 130 -1.06 -1.13 21.59
C CYS A 130 -1.87 -1.59 22.81
#